data_AF-A0A7C2F9K0-F1
#
_entry.id   AF-A0A7C2F9K0-F1
#
_cell.length_a   1.000
_cell.length_b   1.000
_cell.length_c   1.000
_cell.angle_alpha   90.00
_cell.angle_beta   90.00
_cell.angle_gamma   90.00
#
_symmetry.space_group_name_H-M   'P 1'
#
loop_
_entity.id
_entity.type
_entity.pdbx_description
1 polymer ?
#
loop_
_entity_poly.entity_id
_entity_poly.type
_entity_poly.pdbx_seq_one_letter_code
_entity_poly.pdbx_strand_id
1 'polypeptide(L)'
;MLRKIFKKSKWIHMWFGLPLILFLIWMSASGILLNHPDWIAGFSVPAKFIPDSYIPQNWNRSSMIGMVFSLNDTNVVYAYGKQGIWRSRDGGYTFNRFENGFESSEYYKKTKYLYQSENFLLAATDGGLYFNDLNNVVWQEVKLGSGREALRKILTIQNNLVVITESNAYISAGRYPKFDFQKINWSRSEPDRRVTLIDLFFHLHDGRVWGLPGRLLFDFAGLIIIFLSFGAFYIWYFPNRMKRLKKKNIKFDVRNKSWAFRFFYKYHLKLGIWMAVILFIIGGTGFFMRPPVLALIAEGRVPAWMYPGLLPENPWEKKVHNALHDPVENKILISTADGIWEGPADFNKPFVKRELNAPVFVMGPTVFETYGTGGYLIGSFNGLFHLERSTNRPVNMLNGNYTSEWSNVQPAEYMITGYFKTPSGKEYITTHDQGLLPLSFQFQSNNKRFVMPKEMIRDYRTPLWNFMFELHNGRIFKDWIGGIYILLVPLGSLLFILIILSGVYDWLILWQIKRKTRRVKLR
;
A
#
# COMPACT_ATOMS: atom_id res chain seq x y z
N MET A 1 -18.88 -44.25 15.95
CA MET A 1 -18.30 -42.92 16.23
C MET A 1 -17.88 -42.16 14.95
N LEU A 2 -16.94 -42.68 14.14
CA LEU A 2 -16.42 -42.00 12.93
C LEU A 2 -17.49 -41.46 11.95
N ARG A 3 -18.55 -42.23 11.66
CA ARG A 3 -19.64 -41.77 10.76
C ARG A 3 -20.40 -40.55 11.29
N LYS A 4 -20.57 -40.42 12.61
CA LYS A 4 -21.24 -39.26 13.23
C LYS A 4 -20.34 -38.02 13.12
N ILE A 5 -19.05 -38.16 13.39
CA ILE A 5 -18.06 -37.07 13.29
C ILE A 5 -17.90 -36.61 11.85
N PHE A 6 -17.82 -37.52 10.88
CA PHE A 6 -17.77 -37.18 9.44
C PHE A 6 -18.99 -36.38 8.98
N LYS A 7 -20.21 -36.77 9.41
CA LYS A 7 -21.43 -36.00 9.10
C LYS A 7 -21.35 -34.58 9.67
N LYS A 8 -20.81 -34.42 10.88
CA LYS A 8 -20.63 -33.12 11.52
C LYS A 8 -19.58 -32.27 10.79
N SER A 9 -18.43 -32.84 10.43
CA SER A 9 -17.38 -32.15 9.66
C SER A 9 -17.91 -31.65 8.31
N LYS A 10 -18.58 -32.51 7.55
CA LYS A 10 -19.19 -32.13 6.26
C LYS A 10 -20.24 -31.02 6.42
N TRP A 11 -21.01 -31.07 7.52
CA TRP A 11 -21.96 -30.01 7.85
C TRP A 11 -21.24 -28.68 8.12
N ILE A 12 -20.16 -28.69 8.91
CA ILE A 12 -19.32 -27.51 9.18
C ILE A 12 -18.75 -26.97 7.86
N HIS A 13 -18.07 -27.81 7.08
CA HIS A 13 -17.45 -27.43 5.81
C HIS A 13 -18.46 -26.75 4.86
N MET A 14 -19.67 -27.33 4.74
CA MET A 14 -20.70 -26.80 3.85
C MET A 14 -21.29 -25.49 4.37
N TRP A 15 -21.71 -25.42 5.64
CA TRP A 15 -22.46 -24.27 6.15
C TRP A 15 -21.58 -23.07 6.50
N PHE A 16 -20.33 -23.29 6.89
CA PHE A 16 -19.35 -22.19 7.01
C PHE A 16 -18.76 -21.83 5.65
N GLY A 17 -18.70 -22.78 4.70
CA GLY A 17 -18.22 -22.54 3.34
C GLY A 17 -19.12 -21.66 2.50
N LEU A 18 -20.45 -21.85 2.56
CA LEU A 18 -21.39 -21.12 1.71
C LEU A 18 -21.33 -19.59 1.87
N PRO A 19 -21.34 -19.01 3.10
CA PRO A 19 -21.19 -17.57 3.28
C PRO A 19 -19.84 -17.05 2.79
N LEU A 20 -18.79 -17.86 2.89
CA LEU A 20 -17.45 -17.49 2.46
C LEU A 20 -17.25 -17.51 0.95
N ILE A 21 -18.16 -18.03 0.13
CA ILE A 21 -17.98 -18.10 -1.33
C ILE A 21 -17.74 -16.70 -1.92
N LEU A 22 -18.63 -15.75 -1.63
CA LEU A 22 -18.46 -14.38 -2.11
C LEU A 22 -17.18 -13.78 -1.54
N PHE A 23 -16.93 -14.01 -0.25
CA PHE A 23 -15.73 -13.52 0.44
C PHE A 23 -14.42 -14.07 -0.15
N LEU A 24 -14.37 -15.32 -0.60
CA LEU A 24 -13.16 -15.91 -1.14
C LEU A 24 -12.94 -15.50 -2.61
N ILE A 25 -14.01 -15.29 -3.37
CA ILE A 25 -13.90 -14.88 -4.79
C ILE A 25 -13.26 -13.50 -4.91
N TRP A 26 -13.83 -12.49 -4.26
CA TRP A 26 -13.31 -11.11 -4.36
C TRP A 26 -11.93 -10.96 -3.67
N MET A 27 -11.65 -11.64 -2.55
CA MET A 27 -10.32 -11.65 -1.92
C MET A 27 -9.27 -12.23 -2.86
N SER A 28 -9.58 -13.34 -3.53
CA SER A 28 -8.65 -13.97 -4.47
C SER A 28 -8.45 -13.12 -5.72
N ALA A 29 -9.53 -12.58 -6.29
CA ALA A 29 -9.45 -11.72 -7.47
C ALA A 29 -8.66 -10.44 -7.19
N SER A 30 -8.97 -9.76 -6.08
CA SER A 30 -8.22 -8.56 -5.67
C SER A 30 -6.76 -8.88 -5.32
N GLY A 31 -6.48 -10.01 -4.65
CA GLY A 31 -5.11 -10.42 -4.33
C GLY A 31 -4.24 -10.63 -5.58
N ILE A 32 -4.76 -11.34 -6.58
CA ILE A 32 -4.08 -11.54 -7.88
C ILE A 32 -3.79 -10.19 -8.55
N LEU A 33 -4.77 -9.29 -8.56
CA LEU A 33 -4.60 -7.98 -9.19
C LEU A 33 -3.61 -7.08 -8.42
N LEU A 34 -3.56 -7.17 -7.09
CA LEU A 34 -2.63 -6.40 -6.26
C LEU A 34 -1.17 -6.85 -6.44
N ASN A 35 -0.95 -8.12 -6.78
CA ASN A 35 0.37 -8.69 -7.08
C ASN A 35 1.00 -8.12 -8.36
N HIS A 36 0.17 -7.57 -9.27
CA HIS A 36 0.58 -7.05 -10.57
C HIS A 36 0.06 -5.62 -10.78
N PRO A 37 0.60 -4.62 -10.05
CA PRO A 37 0.16 -3.23 -10.17
C PRO A 37 0.21 -2.72 -11.61
N ASP A 38 1.23 -3.10 -12.37
CA ASP A 38 1.43 -2.66 -13.75
C ASP A 38 0.28 -3.09 -14.69
N TRP A 39 -0.34 -4.25 -14.45
CA TRP A 39 -1.46 -4.74 -15.26
C TRP A 39 -2.71 -3.87 -15.10
N ILE A 40 -2.87 -3.25 -13.93
CA ILE A 40 -4.07 -2.49 -13.58
C ILE A 40 -3.85 -0.99 -13.42
N ALA A 41 -2.60 -0.52 -13.50
CA ALA A 41 -2.25 0.89 -13.28
C ALA A 41 -2.91 1.84 -14.29
N GLY A 42 -3.16 1.38 -15.53
CA GLY A 42 -3.87 2.15 -16.55
C GLY A 42 -5.37 2.33 -16.30
N PHE A 43 -5.94 1.59 -15.34
CA PHE A 43 -7.38 1.63 -15.06
C PHE A 43 -7.68 2.41 -13.78
N SER A 44 -8.85 3.04 -13.75
CA SER A 44 -9.35 3.76 -12.59
C SER A 44 -10.85 3.60 -12.44
N VAL A 45 -11.33 3.75 -11.20
CA VAL A 45 -12.72 3.63 -10.81
C VAL A 45 -13.33 5.04 -10.68
N PRO A 46 -14.42 5.33 -11.43
CA PRO A 46 -15.19 6.56 -11.26
C PRO A 46 -15.72 6.78 -9.85
N ALA A 47 -15.80 8.05 -9.42
CA ALA A 47 -16.32 8.44 -8.10
C ALA A 47 -17.69 7.81 -7.76
N LYS A 48 -18.58 7.62 -8.75
CA LYS A 48 -19.90 7.00 -8.56
C LYS A 48 -19.90 5.55 -8.07
N PHE A 49 -18.77 4.85 -8.12
CA PHE A 49 -18.64 3.45 -7.70
C PHE A 49 -17.84 3.27 -6.40
N ILE A 50 -17.50 4.37 -5.74
CA ILE A 50 -16.81 4.36 -4.45
C ILE A 50 -17.64 5.12 -3.42
N PRO A 51 -17.52 4.79 -2.12
CA PRO A 51 -18.21 5.54 -1.09
C PRO A 51 -17.78 7.00 -1.06
N ASP A 52 -18.69 7.90 -0.73
CA ASP A 52 -18.44 9.36 -0.71
C ASP A 52 -17.29 9.74 0.21
N SER A 53 -17.07 8.97 1.28
CA SER A 53 -15.95 9.20 2.18
C SER A 53 -14.61 9.16 1.46
N TYR A 54 -14.46 8.41 0.36
CA TYR A 54 -13.23 8.29 -0.44
C TYR A 54 -12.97 9.45 -1.39
N ILE A 55 -13.98 10.29 -1.64
CA ILE A 55 -13.85 11.45 -2.50
C ILE A 55 -13.14 12.57 -1.71
N PRO A 56 -12.02 13.11 -2.21
CA PRO A 56 -11.27 14.13 -1.48
C PRO A 56 -12.11 15.37 -1.21
N GLN A 57 -11.95 15.94 -0.01
CA GLN A 57 -12.51 17.22 0.41
C GLN A 57 -11.41 18.04 1.08
N ASN A 58 -11.39 19.35 0.86
CA ASN A 58 -10.38 20.25 1.43
C ASN A 58 -8.93 19.75 1.25
N TRP A 59 -8.61 19.16 0.11
CA TRP A 59 -7.30 18.56 -0.16
C TRP A 59 -6.87 17.39 0.75
N ASN A 60 -7.81 16.76 1.46
CA ASN A 60 -7.53 15.58 2.29
C ASN A 60 -7.12 14.35 1.46
N ARG A 61 -6.89 13.22 2.14
CA ARG A 61 -6.42 11.95 1.54
C ARG A 61 -5.09 12.07 0.80
N SER A 62 -4.29 13.07 1.16
CA SER A 62 -3.03 13.42 0.49
C SER A 62 -3.23 13.83 -0.98
N SER A 63 -4.41 14.33 -1.35
CA SER A 63 -4.61 14.92 -2.69
C SER A 63 -3.68 16.12 -2.90
N MET A 64 -3.35 16.84 -1.81
CA MET A 64 -2.18 17.71 -1.71
C MET A 64 -1.31 17.33 -0.51
N ILE A 65 0.01 17.33 -0.70
CA ILE A 65 1.02 17.10 0.35
C ILE A 65 2.03 18.24 0.44
N GLY A 66 2.06 19.14 -0.54
CA GLY A 66 2.92 20.31 -0.48
C GLY A 66 2.56 21.35 -1.53
N MET A 67 3.14 22.53 -1.36
CA MET A 67 3.09 23.63 -2.32
C MET A 67 4.50 24.18 -2.55
N VAL A 68 4.77 24.58 -3.79
CA VAL A 68 5.97 25.31 -4.16
C VAL A 68 5.56 26.64 -4.79
N PHE A 69 6.17 27.73 -4.32
CA PHE A 69 5.94 29.07 -4.83
C PHE A 69 7.02 29.39 -5.86
N SER A 70 6.62 29.93 -7.03
CA SER A 70 7.57 30.32 -8.08
C SER A 70 8.59 31.33 -7.54
N LEU A 71 9.87 31.11 -7.87
CA LEU A 71 10.97 32.00 -7.51
C LEU A 71 10.90 33.31 -8.29
N ASN A 72 10.27 33.31 -9.47
CA ASN A 72 10.21 34.45 -10.38
C ASN A 72 8.92 35.27 -10.20
N ASP A 73 7.85 34.65 -9.71
CA ASP A 73 6.55 35.31 -9.50
C ASP A 73 5.78 34.65 -8.35
N THR A 74 5.70 35.33 -7.21
CA THR A 74 5.01 34.81 -6.02
C THR A 74 3.50 34.57 -6.21
N ASN A 75 2.89 35.06 -7.30
CA ASN A 75 1.52 34.72 -7.67
C ASN A 75 1.40 33.34 -8.35
N VAL A 76 2.50 32.77 -8.85
CA VAL A 76 2.50 31.43 -9.41
C VAL A 76 2.81 30.41 -8.32
N VAL A 77 1.88 29.47 -8.11
CA VAL A 77 1.97 28.45 -7.06
C VAL A 77 1.67 27.08 -7.62
N TYR A 78 2.44 26.07 -7.24
CA TYR A 78 2.26 24.68 -7.64
C TYR A 78 1.90 23.83 -6.42
N ALA A 79 0.67 23.33 -6.36
CA ALA A 79 0.24 22.34 -5.39
C ALA A 79 0.48 20.93 -5.95
N TYR A 80 1.01 20.01 -5.15
CA TYR A 80 1.30 18.64 -5.59
C TYR A 80 0.85 17.60 -4.56
N GLY A 81 0.51 16.41 -5.06
CA GLY A 81 0.16 15.26 -4.23
C GLY A 81 -0.35 14.06 -5.03
N LYS A 82 -1.21 13.24 -4.42
CA LYS A 82 -1.76 12.04 -5.07
C LYS A 82 -2.66 12.32 -6.26
N GLN A 83 -3.10 13.57 -6.45
CA GLN A 83 -3.93 14.00 -7.58
C GLN A 83 -3.12 14.78 -8.64
N GLY A 84 -1.83 14.48 -8.75
CA GLY A 84 -0.92 15.15 -9.69
C GLY A 84 -0.51 16.53 -9.22
N ILE A 85 -0.23 17.41 -10.19
CA ILE A 85 0.22 18.78 -9.95
C ILE A 85 -0.84 19.76 -10.44
N TRP A 86 -1.11 20.77 -9.62
CA TRP A 86 -2.06 21.84 -9.88
C TRP A 86 -1.34 23.18 -9.81
N ARG A 87 -1.58 24.05 -10.78
CA ARG A 87 -0.96 25.37 -10.86
C ARG A 87 -2.00 26.45 -10.62
N SER A 88 -1.63 27.42 -9.80
CA SER A 88 -2.27 28.71 -9.65
C SER A 88 -1.42 29.81 -10.27
N ARG A 89 -2.06 30.85 -10.80
CA ARG A 89 -1.41 32.07 -11.33
C ARG A 89 -1.88 33.35 -10.63
N ASP A 90 -2.71 33.23 -9.60
CA ASP A 90 -3.32 34.34 -8.87
C ASP A 90 -2.96 34.30 -7.37
N GLY A 91 -1.86 33.63 -7.03
CA GLY A 91 -1.38 33.45 -5.66
C GLY A 91 -2.06 32.30 -4.93
N GLY A 92 -2.91 31.51 -5.56
CA GLY A 92 -3.57 30.34 -4.96
C GLY A 92 -5.06 30.52 -4.74
N TYR A 93 -5.73 31.49 -5.36
CA TYR A 93 -7.20 31.56 -5.31
C TYR A 93 -7.83 30.55 -6.26
N THR A 94 -7.23 30.36 -7.44
CA THR A 94 -7.68 29.38 -8.42
C THR A 94 -6.55 28.41 -8.78
N PHE A 95 -6.90 27.15 -9.01
CA PHE A 95 -5.97 26.11 -9.42
C PHE A 95 -6.50 25.37 -10.64
N ASN A 96 -5.63 25.14 -11.61
CA ASN A 96 -5.88 24.34 -12.80
C ASN A 96 -4.90 23.18 -12.87
N ARG A 97 -5.29 22.08 -13.53
CA ARG A 97 -4.40 20.94 -13.74
C ARG A 97 -3.13 21.37 -14.47
N PHE A 98 -1.99 20.90 -13.99
CA PHE A 98 -0.67 21.16 -14.55
C PHE A 98 -0.02 19.85 -14.98
N GLU A 99 -0.76 19.07 -15.77
CA GLU A 99 -0.46 17.67 -16.05
C GLU A 99 -0.03 17.39 -17.51
N ASN A 100 0.08 18.42 -18.36
CA ASN A 100 0.38 18.21 -19.78
C ASN A 100 1.76 17.58 -19.98
N GLY A 101 1.82 16.38 -20.56
CA GLY A 101 3.06 15.60 -20.72
C GLY A 101 3.32 14.55 -19.61
N PHE A 102 2.47 14.45 -18.59
CA PHE A 102 2.49 13.31 -17.67
C PHE A 102 1.91 12.04 -18.29
N GLU A 103 2.27 10.89 -17.71
CA GLU A 103 1.55 9.63 -17.92
C GLU A 103 0.05 9.79 -17.57
N SER A 104 -0.83 9.21 -18.39
CA SER A 104 -2.29 9.28 -18.20
C SER A 104 -2.81 8.46 -17.00
N SER A 105 -1.97 7.60 -16.42
CA SER A 105 -2.33 6.76 -15.28
C SER A 105 -2.42 7.56 -13.98
N GLU A 106 -3.61 7.58 -13.38
CA GLU A 106 -3.85 8.08 -12.01
C GLU A 106 -2.99 7.35 -10.95
N TYR A 107 -2.56 6.12 -11.22
CA TYR A 107 -1.69 5.38 -10.32
C TYR A 107 -0.28 5.97 -10.30
N TYR A 108 0.29 6.26 -11.48
CA TYR A 108 1.67 6.69 -11.65
C TYR A 108 1.88 8.19 -11.47
N LYS A 109 0.90 9.03 -11.81
CA LYS A 109 1.03 10.49 -11.69
C LYS A 109 1.08 11.02 -10.25
N LYS A 110 0.89 10.15 -9.24
CA LYS A 110 0.95 10.53 -7.82
C LYS A 110 2.31 11.15 -7.52
N THR A 111 2.31 12.45 -7.24
CA THR A 111 3.53 13.22 -7.02
C THR A 111 3.88 13.19 -5.53
N LYS A 112 5.12 12.79 -5.21
CA LYS A 112 5.67 12.70 -3.85
C LYS A 112 6.48 13.91 -3.45
N TYR A 113 7.11 14.54 -4.43
CA TYR A 113 7.93 15.73 -4.21
C TYR A 113 8.00 16.57 -5.49
N LEU A 114 8.05 17.89 -5.32
CA LEU A 114 8.22 18.84 -6.41
C LEU A 114 9.43 19.71 -6.07
N TYR A 115 10.48 19.60 -6.88
CA TYR A 115 11.64 20.47 -6.82
C TYR A 115 11.47 21.62 -7.81
N GLN A 116 11.90 22.81 -7.42
CA GLN A 116 11.87 23.99 -8.26
C GLN A 116 13.23 24.67 -8.29
N SER A 117 13.65 24.99 -9.51
CA SER A 117 14.74 25.89 -9.82
C SER A 117 14.15 27.18 -10.44
N GLU A 118 14.99 28.15 -10.78
CA GLU A 118 14.57 29.41 -11.42
C GLU A 118 13.89 29.17 -12.78
N ASN A 119 14.34 28.18 -13.54
CA ASN A 119 13.91 27.95 -14.93
C ASN A 119 13.10 26.67 -15.14
N PHE A 120 13.05 25.78 -14.15
CA PHE A 120 12.44 24.46 -14.33
C PHE A 120 11.87 23.85 -13.05
N LEU A 121 11.00 22.86 -13.25
CA LEU A 121 10.48 21.98 -12.20
C LEU A 121 10.93 20.54 -12.44
N LEU A 122 11.13 19.81 -11.35
CA LEU A 122 11.27 18.36 -11.35
C LEU A 122 10.23 17.73 -10.43
N ALA A 123 9.41 16.84 -10.97
CA ALA A 123 8.39 16.12 -10.25
C ALA A 123 8.83 14.67 -10.00
N ALA A 124 8.93 14.32 -8.72
CA ALA A 124 9.10 12.94 -8.27
C ALA A 124 7.73 12.28 -8.17
N THR A 125 7.44 11.29 -9.01
CA THR A 125 6.15 10.57 -9.00
C THR A 125 6.30 9.07 -8.76
N ASP A 126 5.20 8.37 -8.50
CA ASP A 126 5.17 6.91 -8.48
C ASP A 126 5.46 6.31 -9.89
N GLY A 127 5.36 7.11 -10.96
CA GLY A 127 5.62 6.71 -12.35
C GLY A 127 7.02 6.95 -12.88
N GLY A 128 7.79 7.82 -12.23
CA GLY A 128 9.11 8.26 -12.71
C GLY A 128 9.41 9.73 -12.40
N LEU A 129 10.57 10.19 -12.88
CA LEU A 129 10.99 11.58 -12.82
C LEU A 129 10.46 12.33 -14.03
N TYR A 130 9.81 13.47 -13.79
CA TYR A 130 9.35 14.34 -14.86
C TYR A 130 9.98 15.72 -14.73
N PHE A 131 10.32 16.30 -15.86
CA PHE A 131 10.92 17.62 -16.00
C PHE A 131 9.97 18.55 -16.73
N ASN A 132 9.83 19.79 -16.24
CA ASN A 132 9.08 20.85 -16.91
C ASN A 132 9.98 22.08 -17.05
N ASP A 133 10.27 22.46 -18.29
CA ASP A 133 10.80 23.79 -18.60
C ASP A 133 9.66 24.81 -18.44
N LEU A 134 9.86 25.80 -17.56
CA LEU A 134 8.84 26.80 -17.24
C LEU A 134 8.44 27.67 -18.44
N ASN A 135 9.26 27.71 -19.50
CA ASN A 135 8.95 28.41 -20.74
C ASN A 135 8.03 27.59 -21.66
N ASN A 136 8.30 26.29 -21.78
CA ASN A 136 7.59 25.40 -22.70
C ASN A 136 6.35 24.75 -22.08
N VAL A 137 6.30 24.63 -20.75
CA VAL A 137 5.12 24.24 -19.97
C VAL A 137 4.60 22.83 -20.31
N VAL A 138 5.45 21.96 -20.86
CA VAL A 138 5.14 20.54 -21.11
C VAL A 138 6.09 19.66 -20.31
N TRP A 139 5.54 18.70 -19.57
CA TRP A 139 6.31 17.72 -18.81
C TRP A 139 6.95 16.68 -19.74
N GLN A 140 8.19 16.31 -19.44
CA GLN A 140 8.96 15.31 -20.16
C GLN A 140 9.54 14.30 -19.16
N GLU A 141 9.46 13.01 -19.48
CA GLU A 141 10.04 11.97 -18.65
C GLU A 141 11.57 12.04 -18.71
N VAL A 142 12.22 11.96 -17.54
CA VAL A 142 13.67 11.85 -17.40
C VAL A 142 14.00 10.42 -17.00
N LYS A 143 14.73 9.70 -17.86
CA LYS A 143 15.13 8.31 -17.61
C LYS A 143 16.28 8.26 -16.61
N LEU A 144 16.09 7.52 -15.51
CA LEU A 144 17.12 7.31 -14.48
C LEU A 144 17.85 5.97 -14.64
N GLY A 145 17.23 4.99 -15.30
CA GLY A 145 17.78 3.64 -15.47
C GLY A 145 16.94 2.80 -16.43
N SER A 146 17.08 1.48 -16.34
CA SER A 146 16.42 0.53 -17.24
C SER A 146 14.97 0.18 -16.87
N GLY A 147 14.48 0.62 -15.71
CA GLY A 147 13.15 0.27 -15.21
C GLY A 147 12.44 1.43 -14.51
N ARG A 148 11.12 1.27 -14.31
CA ARG A 148 10.28 2.22 -13.57
C ARG A 148 10.47 2.01 -12.07
N GLU A 149 10.72 3.09 -11.35
CA GLU A 149 10.80 3.11 -9.89
C GLU A 149 9.99 4.28 -9.36
N ALA A 150 9.29 4.08 -8.24
CA ALA A 150 8.62 5.18 -7.57
C ALA A 150 9.64 6.13 -6.93
N LEU A 151 9.58 7.41 -7.25
CA LEU A 151 10.44 8.42 -6.64
C LEU A 151 9.90 8.85 -5.27
N ARG A 152 10.79 9.19 -4.35
CA ARG A 152 10.46 9.60 -2.98
C ARG A 152 10.84 11.04 -2.68
N LYS A 153 12.05 11.45 -3.05
CA LYS A 153 12.58 12.79 -2.73
C LYS A 153 13.61 13.24 -3.76
N ILE A 154 13.75 14.56 -3.89
CA ILE A 154 14.85 15.20 -4.62
C ILE A 154 15.60 16.07 -3.59
N LEU A 155 16.90 15.86 -3.48
CA LEU A 155 17.79 16.59 -2.57
C LEU A 155 18.76 17.45 -3.38
N THR A 156 19.17 18.59 -2.82
CA THR A 156 20.26 19.40 -3.36
C THR A 156 21.47 19.24 -2.45
N ILE A 157 22.58 18.74 -3.01
CA ILE A 157 23.83 18.45 -2.28
C ILE A 157 24.98 19.02 -3.10
N GLN A 158 25.70 20.02 -2.56
CA GLN A 158 26.87 20.62 -3.23
C GLN A 158 26.60 20.99 -4.71
N ASN A 159 25.46 21.65 -4.98
CA ASN A 159 24.97 22.02 -6.32
C ASN A 159 24.60 20.85 -7.26
N ASN A 160 24.64 19.61 -6.78
CA ASN A 160 24.12 18.45 -7.48
C ASN A 160 22.69 18.15 -7.03
N LEU A 161 21.92 17.60 -7.96
CA LEU A 161 20.60 17.05 -7.69
C LEU A 161 20.74 15.56 -7.41
N VAL A 162 20.27 15.13 -6.26
CA VAL A 162 20.21 13.73 -5.86
C VAL A 162 18.76 13.29 -5.81
N VAL A 163 18.41 12.31 -6.62
CA VAL A 163 17.07 11.72 -6.71
C VAL A 163 17.07 10.41 -5.95
N ILE A 164 16.18 10.30 -4.96
CA ILE A 164 15.99 9.09 -4.17
C ILE A 164 14.70 8.41 -4.62
N THR A 165 14.81 7.15 -5.04
CA THR A 165 13.68 6.27 -5.37
C THR A 165 13.36 5.35 -4.18
N GLU A 166 12.36 4.49 -4.32
CA GLU A 166 12.04 3.48 -3.31
C GLU A 166 13.14 2.41 -3.11
N SER A 167 14.13 2.34 -4.02
CA SER A 167 15.16 1.30 -4.06
C SER A 167 16.57 1.81 -4.34
N ASN A 168 16.73 2.95 -5.04
CA ASN A 168 18.01 3.42 -5.56
C ASN A 168 18.17 4.93 -5.38
N ALA A 169 19.39 5.42 -5.58
CA ALA A 169 19.71 6.83 -5.60
C ALA A 169 20.44 7.18 -6.90
N TYR A 170 20.19 8.37 -7.42
CA TYR A 170 20.79 8.88 -8.66
C TYR A 170 21.30 10.30 -8.44
N ILE A 171 22.43 10.65 -9.05
CA ILE A 171 23.02 11.99 -8.96
C ILE A 171 23.20 12.58 -10.36
N SER A 172 22.89 13.86 -10.52
CA SER A 172 23.22 14.64 -11.72
C SER A 172 23.74 16.00 -11.29
N ALA A 173 24.69 16.54 -12.05
CA ALA A 173 24.92 17.98 -12.01
C ALA A 173 23.60 18.66 -12.39
N GLY A 174 23.16 19.68 -11.65
CA GLY A 174 21.89 20.39 -11.89
C GLY A 174 21.87 21.25 -13.16
N ARG A 175 22.57 20.83 -14.22
CA ARG A 175 22.79 21.60 -15.45
C ARG A 175 21.57 21.49 -16.36
N TYR A 176 20.75 22.53 -16.35
CA TYR A 176 19.68 22.73 -17.32
C TYR A 176 20.25 23.00 -18.74
N PRO A 177 19.64 22.50 -19.84
CA PRO A 177 18.39 21.74 -19.93
C PRO A 177 18.58 20.20 -20.00
N LYS A 178 19.80 19.67 -19.84
CA LYS A 178 20.07 18.22 -19.95
C LYS A 178 20.56 17.66 -18.63
N PHE A 179 19.74 16.79 -18.02
CA PHE A 179 20.15 16.01 -16.85
C PHE A 179 20.78 14.70 -17.29
N ASP A 180 21.94 14.39 -16.73
CA ASP A 180 22.60 13.09 -16.88
C ASP A 180 22.68 12.45 -15.49
N PHE A 181 21.63 11.70 -15.16
CA PHE A 181 21.52 11.04 -13.87
C PHE A 181 22.29 9.73 -13.87
N GLN A 182 23.30 9.65 -13.00
CA GLN A 182 24.10 8.46 -12.79
C GLN A 182 23.67 7.75 -11.51
N LYS A 183 23.55 6.43 -11.57
CA LYS A 183 23.19 5.62 -10.41
C LYS A 183 24.31 5.67 -9.36
N ILE A 184 23.95 5.99 -8.13
CA ILE A 184 24.87 5.99 -6.99
C ILE A 184 24.98 4.56 -6.47
N ASN A 185 26.22 4.09 -6.27
CA ASN A 185 26.46 2.87 -5.51
C ASN A 185 26.53 3.21 -4.03
N TRP A 186 25.57 2.71 -3.25
CA TRP A 186 25.44 3.01 -1.83
C TRP A 186 25.01 1.77 -1.06
N SER A 187 25.53 1.63 0.15
CA SER A 187 25.34 0.44 0.98
C SER A 187 24.95 0.83 2.39
N ARG A 188 24.52 -0.16 3.18
CA ARG A 188 24.27 -0.01 4.62
C ARG A 188 25.04 -1.06 5.40
N SER A 189 25.51 -0.67 6.58
CA SER A 189 26.15 -1.57 7.54
C SER A 189 25.06 -2.32 8.32
N GLU A 190 24.89 -3.59 8.01
CA GLU A 190 23.85 -4.44 8.60
C GLU A 190 24.42 -5.83 8.95
N PRO A 191 25.28 -5.92 10.00
CA PRO A 191 25.93 -7.18 10.37
C PRO A 191 24.91 -8.26 10.77
N ASP A 192 23.86 -7.87 11.47
CA ASP A 192 22.74 -8.74 11.84
C ASP A 192 21.49 -8.42 11.01
N ARG A 193 21.49 -8.77 9.72
CA ARG A 193 20.32 -8.55 8.84
C ARG A 193 19.08 -9.24 9.42
N ARG A 194 18.07 -8.44 9.74
CA ARG A 194 16.78 -8.91 10.29
C ARG A 194 15.63 -8.45 9.40
N VAL A 195 14.58 -9.26 9.37
CA VAL A 195 13.33 -8.98 8.65
C VAL A 195 12.22 -8.80 9.68
N THR A 196 11.37 -7.80 9.51
CA THR A 196 10.20 -7.62 10.38
C THR A 196 9.21 -8.78 10.17
N LEU A 197 8.49 -9.19 11.21
CA LEU A 197 7.44 -10.20 11.05
C LEU A 197 6.32 -9.70 10.13
N ILE A 198 6.03 -8.40 10.14
CA ILE A 198 5.10 -7.78 9.19
C ILE A 198 5.56 -8.09 7.76
N ASP A 199 6.80 -7.72 7.38
CA ASP A 199 7.31 -7.97 6.02
C ASP A 199 7.31 -9.46 5.68
N LEU A 200 7.74 -10.33 6.61
CA LEU A 200 7.72 -11.78 6.40
C LEU A 200 6.32 -12.29 6.07
N PHE A 201 5.31 -11.87 6.84
CA PHE A 201 3.92 -12.30 6.64
C PHE A 201 3.35 -11.76 5.33
N PHE A 202 3.62 -10.49 4.98
CA PHE A 202 3.28 -9.94 3.67
C PHE A 202 3.97 -10.70 2.55
N HIS A 203 5.25 -11.02 2.69
CA HIS A 203 6.00 -11.70 1.65
C HIS A 203 5.59 -13.17 1.46
N LEU A 204 5.11 -13.82 2.51
CA LEU A 204 4.55 -15.16 2.45
C LEU A 204 3.16 -15.16 1.83
N HIS A 205 2.33 -14.18 2.15
CA HIS A 205 0.93 -14.13 1.70
C HIS A 205 0.78 -13.89 0.21
N ASP A 206 1.66 -13.09 -0.39
CA ASP A 206 1.66 -12.84 -1.83
C ASP A 206 2.69 -13.66 -2.61
N GLY A 207 3.40 -14.55 -1.91
CA GLY A 207 4.40 -15.42 -2.51
C GLY A 207 5.69 -14.73 -2.97
N ARG A 208 5.88 -13.42 -2.73
CA ARG A 208 7.10 -12.70 -3.16
C ARG A 208 8.35 -13.19 -2.44
N VAL A 209 8.21 -13.94 -1.34
CA VAL A 209 9.34 -14.59 -0.66
C VAL A 209 10.16 -15.51 -1.59
N TRP A 210 9.52 -16.08 -2.61
CA TRP A 210 10.20 -16.87 -3.66
C TRP A 210 10.28 -16.12 -5.00
N GLY A 211 10.28 -14.78 -4.96
CA GLY A 211 10.36 -13.94 -6.15
C GLY A 211 9.15 -14.08 -7.08
N LEU A 212 9.38 -13.92 -8.38
CA LEU A 212 8.34 -14.03 -9.40
C LEU A 212 7.68 -15.43 -9.46
N PRO A 213 8.42 -16.56 -9.41
CA PRO A 213 7.80 -17.89 -9.39
C PRO A 213 6.84 -18.10 -8.22
N GLY A 214 7.21 -17.63 -7.03
CA GLY A 214 6.35 -17.68 -5.85
C GLY A 214 5.08 -16.86 -6.00
N ARG A 215 5.20 -15.63 -6.52
CA ARG A 215 4.04 -14.78 -6.81
C ARG A 215 3.05 -15.46 -7.75
N LEU A 216 3.55 -16.02 -8.85
CA LEU A 216 2.71 -16.73 -9.83
C LEU A 216 2.05 -17.99 -9.24
N LEU A 217 2.73 -18.71 -8.33
CA LEU A 217 2.15 -19.84 -7.60
C LEU A 217 0.97 -19.40 -6.72
N PHE A 218 1.09 -18.26 -6.05
CA PHE A 218 0.03 -17.71 -5.20
C PHE A 218 -1.13 -17.14 -6.02
N ASP A 219 -0.85 -16.56 -7.19
CA ASP A 219 -1.90 -16.16 -8.14
C ASP A 219 -2.69 -17.37 -8.63
N PHE A 220 -2.00 -18.46 -8.96
CA PHE A 220 -2.61 -19.73 -9.33
C PHE A 220 -3.45 -20.32 -8.18
N ALA A 221 -2.97 -20.22 -6.93
CA ALA A 221 -3.75 -20.60 -5.76
C ALA A 221 -5.03 -19.75 -5.63
N GLY A 222 -4.97 -18.45 -5.89
CA GLY A 222 -6.14 -17.56 -5.96
C GLY A 222 -7.15 -18.01 -7.02
N LEU A 223 -6.69 -18.36 -8.22
CA LEU A 223 -7.56 -18.92 -9.28
C LEU A 223 -8.21 -20.24 -8.85
N ILE A 224 -7.47 -21.10 -8.14
CA ILE A 224 -8.02 -22.32 -7.55
C ILE A 224 -9.09 -21.99 -6.51
N ILE A 225 -8.88 -21.02 -5.62
CA ILE A 225 -9.89 -20.62 -4.64
C ILE A 225 -11.17 -20.16 -5.35
N ILE A 226 -11.06 -19.34 -6.39
CA ILE A 226 -12.22 -18.90 -7.21
C ILE A 226 -12.95 -20.12 -7.80
N PHE A 227 -12.21 -21.05 -8.41
CA PHE A 227 -12.78 -22.29 -8.95
C PHE A 227 -13.47 -23.14 -7.87
N LEU A 228 -12.83 -23.32 -6.71
CA LEU A 228 -13.36 -24.07 -5.58
C LEU A 228 -14.65 -23.42 -5.05
N SER A 229 -14.72 -22.09 -4.99
CA SER A 229 -15.88 -21.33 -4.56
C SER A 229 -17.07 -21.49 -5.50
N PHE A 230 -16.86 -21.32 -6.81
CA PHE A 230 -17.92 -21.58 -7.81
C PHE A 230 -18.36 -23.06 -7.80
N GLY A 231 -17.40 -23.98 -7.69
CA GLY A 231 -17.67 -25.41 -7.59
C GLY A 231 -18.47 -25.77 -6.33
N ALA A 232 -18.14 -25.19 -5.19
CA ALA A 232 -18.84 -25.39 -3.92
C ALA A 232 -20.30 -24.94 -4.01
N PHE A 233 -20.55 -23.75 -4.55
CA PHE A 233 -21.91 -23.25 -4.78
C PHE A 233 -22.71 -24.22 -5.66
N TYR A 234 -22.11 -24.66 -6.77
CA TYR A 234 -22.77 -25.58 -7.71
C TYR A 234 -23.09 -26.94 -7.08
N ILE A 235 -22.14 -27.52 -6.33
CA ILE A 235 -22.30 -28.80 -5.61
C ILE A 235 -23.44 -28.72 -4.59
N TRP A 236 -23.60 -27.59 -3.90
CA TRP A 236 -24.71 -27.38 -2.97
C TRP A 236 -26.05 -27.12 -3.66
N TYR A 237 -26.06 -26.28 -4.69
CA TYR A 237 -27.29 -25.86 -5.39
C TYR A 237 -27.93 -27.00 -6.19
N PHE A 238 -27.12 -27.81 -6.89
CA PHE A 238 -27.61 -28.80 -7.86
C PHE A 238 -28.54 -29.87 -7.25
N PRO A 239 -28.19 -30.58 -6.15
CA PRO A 239 -29.06 -31.59 -5.56
C PRO A 239 -30.40 -31.02 -5.06
N ASN A 240 -30.39 -29.81 -4.49
CA ASN A 240 -31.59 -29.15 -3.99
C ASN A 240 -32.53 -28.74 -5.13
N ARG A 241 -31.98 -28.24 -6.23
CA ARG A 241 -32.74 -27.97 -7.46
C ARG A 241 -33.34 -29.25 -8.04
N MET A 242 -32.59 -30.35 -8.09
CA MET A 242 -33.09 -31.63 -8.59
C MET A 242 -34.28 -32.14 -7.77
N LYS A 243 -34.22 -32.08 -6.44
CA LYS A 243 -35.34 -32.46 -5.57
C LYS A 243 -36.60 -31.63 -5.87
N ARG A 244 -36.44 -30.31 -6.09
CA ARG A 244 -37.56 -29.41 -6.43
C ARG A 244 -38.15 -29.68 -7.81
N LEU A 245 -37.31 -29.95 -8.83
CA LEU A 245 -37.77 -30.24 -10.19
C LEU A 245 -38.48 -31.60 -10.28
N LYS A 246 -37.96 -32.62 -9.59
CA LYS A 246 -38.65 -33.91 -9.45
C LYS A 246 -40.02 -33.76 -8.80
N LYS A 247 -40.14 -32.90 -7.78
CA LYS A 247 -41.43 -32.59 -7.14
C LYS A 247 -42.42 -31.86 -8.07
N LYS A 248 -41.94 -31.20 -9.14
CA LYS A 248 -42.75 -30.45 -10.11
C LYS A 248 -43.01 -31.21 -11.43
N ASN A 249 -42.62 -32.49 -11.55
CA ASN A 249 -42.76 -33.31 -12.77
C ASN A 249 -42.20 -32.69 -14.06
N ILE A 250 -41.24 -31.76 -13.96
CA ILE A 250 -40.62 -31.14 -15.14
C ILE A 250 -39.57 -32.09 -15.72
N LYS A 251 -39.74 -32.52 -16.97
CA LYS A 251 -38.73 -33.31 -17.73
C LYS A 251 -37.46 -32.49 -17.89
N PHE A 252 -36.30 -33.05 -17.57
CA PHE A 252 -35.02 -32.33 -17.56
C PHE A 252 -33.87 -33.24 -18.00
N ASP A 253 -32.91 -32.72 -18.78
CA ASP A 253 -31.69 -33.46 -19.16
C ASP A 253 -30.74 -33.62 -17.97
N VAL A 254 -30.75 -34.82 -17.40
CA VAL A 254 -29.93 -35.19 -16.23
C VAL A 254 -28.49 -35.55 -16.63
N ARG A 255 -28.24 -35.92 -17.89
CA ARG A 255 -26.99 -36.59 -18.31
C ARG A 255 -25.80 -35.63 -18.35
N ASN A 256 -25.95 -34.48 -19.02
CA ASN A 256 -24.92 -33.44 -19.09
C ASN A 256 -24.65 -32.77 -17.74
N LYS A 257 -25.70 -32.53 -16.92
CA LYS A 257 -25.52 -31.88 -15.62
C LYS A 257 -24.98 -32.81 -14.53
N SER A 258 -25.23 -34.12 -14.64
CA SER A 258 -24.58 -35.14 -13.79
C SER A 258 -23.08 -35.23 -14.05
N TRP A 259 -22.62 -34.98 -15.29
CA TRP A 259 -21.19 -34.86 -15.59
C TRP A 259 -20.56 -33.64 -14.89
N ALA A 260 -21.16 -32.45 -15.04
CA ALA A 260 -20.66 -31.23 -14.40
C ALA A 260 -20.58 -31.36 -12.87
N PHE A 261 -21.61 -31.93 -12.24
CA PHE A 261 -21.57 -32.20 -10.79
C PHE A 261 -20.43 -33.13 -10.40
N ARG A 262 -20.23 -34.23 -11.15
CA ARG A 262 -19.11 -35.17 -10.91
C ARG A 262 -17.76 -34.50 -11.13
N PHE A 263 -17.65 -33.63 -12.13
CA PHE A 263 -16.46 -32.84 -12.42
C PHE A 263 -16.12 -31.92 -11.25
N PHE A 264 -17.03 -31.01 -10.87
CA PHE A 264 -16.81 -30.08 -9.77
C PHE A 264 -16.55 -30.80 -8.46
N TYR A 265 -17.31 -31.87 -8.14
CA TYR A 265 -17.07 -32.63 -6.92
C TYR A 265 -15.70 -33.30 -6.89
N LYS A 266 -15.27 -33.92 -8.01
CA LYS A 266 -13.95 -34.55 -8.14
C LYS A 266 -12.82 -33.53 -7.97
N TYR A 267 -12.91 -32.41 -8.67
CA TYR A 267 -11.84 -31.40 -8.65
C TYR A 267 -11.87 -30.51 -7.41
N HIS A 268 -13.02 -30.30 -6.78
CA HIS A 268 -13.10 -29.65 -5.48
C HIS A 268 -12.31 -30.43 -4.42
N LEU A 269 -12.49 -31.75 -4.40
CA LEU A 269 -11.77 -32.63 -3.49
C LEU A 269 -10.27 -32.75 -3.85
N LYS A 270 -9.94 -32.90 -5.14
CA LYS A 270 -8.54 -33.06 -5.59
C LYS A 270 -7.75 -31.77 -5.42
N LEU A 271 -8.22 -30.64 -5.96
CA LEU A 271 -7.48 -29.38 -5.86
C LEU A 271 -7.43 -28.88 -4.41
N GLY A 272 -8.50 -29.07 -3.63
CA GLY A 272 -8.52 -28.72 -2.21
C GLY A 272 -7.40 -29.38 -1.40
N ILE A 273 -7.17 -30.69 -1.57
CA ILE A 273 -6.09 -31.37 -0.83
C ILE A 273 -4.71 -31.06 -1.40
N TRP A 274 -4.57 -30.96 -2.74
CA TRP A 274 -3.29 -30.65 -3.37
C TRP A 274 -2.77 -29.26 -2.99
N MET A 275 -3.68 -28.30 -2.79
CA MET A 275 -3.33 -26.94 -2.41
C MET A 275 -3.39 -26.69 -0.89
N ALA A 276 -3.77 -27.67 -0.07
CA ALA A 276 -4.11 -27.45 1.34
C ALA A 276 -3.03 -26.67 2.12
N VAL A 277 -1.75 -26.98 1.90
CA VAL A 277 -0.62 -26.29 2.56
C VAL A 277 -0.54 -24.82 2.13
N ILE A 278 -0.63 -24.53 0.83
CA ILE A 278 -0.58 -23.16 0.31
C ILE A 278 -1.81 -22.36 0.78
N LEU A 279 -3.01 -22.97 0.75
CA LEU A 279 -4.22 -22.34 1.25
C LEU A 279 -4.13 -22.05 2.75
N PHE A 280 -3.48 -22.93 3.52
CA PHE A 280 -3.23 -22.71 4.94
C PHE A 280 -2.24 -21.56 5.17
N ILE A 281 -1.21 -21.40 4.33
CA ILE A 281 -0.32 -20.24 4.37
C ILE A 281 -1.10 -18.96 4.06
N ILE A 282 -1.92 -18.94 3.01
CA ILE A 282 -2.74 -17.76 2.64
C ILE A 282 -3.70 -17.38 3.77
N GLY A 283 -4.48 -18.34 4.29
CA GLY A 283 -5.41 -18.08 5.39
C GLY A 283 -4.71 -17.73 6.70
N GLY A 284 -3.62 -18.43 7.02
CA GLY A 284 -2.81 -18.20 8.21
C GLY A 284 -2.17 -16.82 8.21
N THR A 285 -1.51 -16.43 7.13
CA THR A 285 -0.92 -15.09 7.00
C THR A 285 -1.98 -14.01 6.95
N GLY A 286 -3.07 -14.19 6.19
CA GLY A 286 -4.18 -13.24 6.10
C GLY A 286 -4.82 -12.90 7.44
N PHE A 287 -4.83 -13.85 8.39
CA PHE A 287 -5.32 -13.62 9.76
C PHE A 287 -4.52 -12.54 10.50
N PHE A 288 -3.21 -12.45 10.29
CA PHE A 288 -2.32 -11.50 10.98
C PHE A 288 -2.13 -10.17 10.23
N MET A 289 -2.65 -10.01 9.01
CA MET A 289 -2.39 -8.82 8.19
C MET A 289 -3.15 -7.56 8.59
N ARG A 290 -4.08 -7.66 9.56
CA ARG A 290 -4.92 -6.54 9.98
C ARG A 290 -5.04 -6.45 11.50
N PRO A 291 -5.15 -5.22 12.05
CA PRO A 291 -5.54 -5.04 13.44
C PRO A 291 -6.88 -5.74 13.74
N PRO A 292 -7.12 -6.23 14.97
CA PRO A 292 -6.21 -6.17 16.12
C PRO A 292 -5.06 -7.20 16.05
N VAL A 293 -5.17 -8.24 15.22
CA VAL A 293 -4.23 -9.38 15.21
C VAL A 293 -2.82 -8.97 14.75
N LEU A 294 -2.71 -8.02 13.82
CA LEU A 294 -1.43 -7.46 13.37
C LEU A 294 -0.57 -6.94 14.54
N ALA A 295 -1.19 -6.43 15.61
CA ALA A 295 -0.46 -5.94 16.78
C ALA A 295 0.38 -7.04 17.45
N LEU A 296 -0.03 -8.31 17.35
CA LEU A 296 0.71 -9.45 17.92
C LEU A 296 2.06 -9.70 17.25
N ILE A 297 2.24 -9.21 16.02
CA ILE A 297 3.48 -9.39 15.24
C ILE A 297 4.19 -8.07 14.93
N ALA A 298 3.65 -6.93 15.39
CA ALA A 298 4.09 -5.61 14.95
C ALA A 298 5.55 -5.29 15.33
N GLU A 299 5.99 -5.77 16.50
CA GLU A 299 7.34 -5.52 17.02
C GLU A 299 8.31 -6.68 16.74
N GLY A 300 7.81 -7.80 16.24
CA GLY A 300 8.61 -9.00 16.04
C GLY A 300 9.56 -8.88 14.85
N ARG A 301 10.74 -9.51 14.97
CA ARG A 301 11.75 -9.60 13.90
C ARG A 301 12.38 -10.99 13.88
N VAL A 302 12.78 -11.45 12.70
CA VAL A 302 13.53 -12.69 12.51
C VAL A 302 14.89 -12.41 11.88
N PRO A 303 15.97 -13.11 12.28
CA PRO A 303 17.22 -13.11 11.54
C PRO A 303 17.04 -13.62 10.11
N ALA A 304 17.88 -13.11 9.19
CA ALA A 304 17.84 -13.41 7.77
C ALA A 304 17.86 -14.91 7.45
N TRP A 305 18.55 -15.75 8.24
CA TRP A 305 18.61 -17.20 8.03
C TRP A 305 17.27 -17.92 8.25
N MET A 306 16.33 -17.32 9.00
CA MET A 306 14.97 -17.85 9.16
C MET A 306 14.02 -17.39 8.04
N TYR A 307 14.47 -16.53 7.12
CA TYR A 307 13.67 -16.12 5.98
C TYR A 307 13.57 -17.28 4.97
N PRO A 308 12.37 -17.77 4.61
CA PRO A 308 12.19 -19.03 3.87
C PRO A 308 12.46 -18.92 2.36
N GLY A 309 13.14 -17.85 1.92
CA GLY A 309 13.37 -17.55 0.52
C GLY A 309 14.60 -16.68 0.30
N LEU A 310 14.65 -15.99 -0.84
CA LEU A 310 15.80 -15.15 -1.21
C LEU A 310 15.54 -13.71 -0.76
N LEU A 311 16.44 -13.19 0.05
CA LEU A 311 16.43 -11.76 0.35
C LEU A 311 17.01 -10.99 -0.85
N PRO A 312 16.45 -9.80 -1.17
CA PRO A 312 17.02 -8.93 -2.19
C PRO A 312 18.51 -8.66 -1.95
N GLU A 313 19.29 -8.68 -3.05
CA GLU A 313 20.70 -8.24 -3.05
C GLU A 313 20.79 -6.77 -2.68
N ASN A 314 19.92 -5.93 -3.27
CA ASN A 314 19.80 -4.53 -2.90
C ASN A 314 19.08 -4.42 -1.54
N PRO A 315 19.77 -4.00 -0.46
CA PRO A 315 19.18 -3.94 0.86
C PRO A 315 18.07 -2.89 0.99
N TRP A 316 18.01 -1.93 0.05
CA TRP A 316 17.05 -0.82 -0.01
C TRP A 316 15.79 -1.15 -0.81
N GLU A 317 15.75 -2.29 -1.52
CA GLU A 317 14.72 -2.57 -2.51
C GLU A 317 13.30 -2.44 -1.96
N LYS A 318 12.57 -1.44 -2.48
CA LYS A 318 11.18 -1.09 -2.12
C LYS A 318 10.97 -0.74 -0.65
N LYS A 319 12.02 -0.26 0.03
CA LYS A 319 11.96 0.10 1.46
C LYS A 319 11.98 1.60 1.71
N VAL A 320 12.51 2.41 0.79
CA VAL A 320 12.71 3.84 1.05
C VAL A 320 11.38 4.59 1.01
N HIS A 321 11.11 5.35 2.07
CA HIS A 321 9.91 6.17 2.23
C HIS A 321 10.19 7.65 1.99
N ASN A 322 11.31 8.15 2.51
CA ASN A 322 11.67 9.57 2.44
C ASN A 322 13.18 9.76 2.67
N ALA A 323 13.69 10.94 2.39
CA ALA A 323 15.08 11.29 2.60
C ALA A 323 15.25 12.77 3.00
N LEU A 324 16.34 13.04 3.71
CA LEU A 324 16.70 14.35 4.22
C LEU A 324 18.20 14.57 4.05
N HIS A 325 18.59 15.73 3.55
CA HIS A 325 19.98 16.19 3.58
C HIS A 325 20.16 17.21 4.70
N ASP A 326 21.13 16.97 5.59
CA ASP A 326 21.56 17.87 6.64
C ASP A 326 22.83 18.60 6.20
N PRO A 327 22.74 19.87 5.76
CA PRO A 327 23.90 20.61 5.23
C PRO A 327 24.89 21.01 6.33
N VAL A 328 24.47 21.04 7.60
CA VAL A 328 25.33 21.46 8.73
C VAL A 328 26.30 20.35 9.10
N GLU A 329 25.82 19.10 9.14
CA GLU A 329 26.68 17.93 9.41
C GLU A 329 27.20 17.28 8.12
N ASN A 330 26.74 17.74 6.95
CA ASN A 330 27.02 17.14 5.64
C ASN A 330 26.66 15.65 5.60
N LYS A 331 25.44 15.33 6.07
CA LYS A 331 24.92 13.97 6.19
C LYS A 331 23.57 13.81 5.51
N ILE A 332 23.21 12.57 5.20
CA ILE A 332 21.91 12.20 4.67
C ILE A 332 21.24 11.24 5.64
N LEU A 333 19.97 11.50 5.94
CA LEU A 333 19.10 10.57 6.64
C LEU A 333 18.10 9.98 5.64
N ILE A 334 17.98 8.66 5.61
CA ILE A 334 17.03 7.91 4.78
C ILE A 334 16.04 7.24 5.70
N SER A 335 14.76 7.53 5.51
CA SER A 335 13.70 6.79 6.17
C SER A 335 13.31 5.59 5.33
N THR A 336 13.25 4.43 5.97
CA THR A 336 12.86 3.15 5.36
C THR A 336 11.85 2.40 6.21
N ALA A 337 11.24 1.36 5.64
CA ALA A 337 10.31 0.46 6.34
C ALA A 337 10.91 -0.21 7.59
N ASP A 338 12.25 -0.34 7.66
CA ASP A 338 12.94 -0.99 8.78
C ASP A 338 13.68 0.00 9.72
N GLY A 339 13.57 1.30 9.46
CA GLY A 339 14.08 2.36 10.34
C GLY A 339 14.73 3.52 9.59
N ILE A 340 15.43 4.37 10.33
CA ILE A 340 16.15 5.52 9.79
C ILE A 340 17.64 5.16 9.70
N TRP A 341 18.24 5.51 8.57
CA TRP A 341 19.63 5.22 8.24
C TRP A 341 20.37 6.53 7.97
N GLU A 342 21.55 6.70 8.55
CA GLU A 342 22.40 7.89 8.41
C GLU A 342 23.68 7.54 7.65
N GLY A 343 24.09 8.42 6.74
CA GLY A 343 25.35 8.29 6.01
C GLY A 343 25.91 9.65 5.57
N PRO A 344 27.14 9.70 5.04
CA PRO A 344 27.72 10.94 4.54
C PRO A 344 27.04 11.39 3.25
N ALA A 345 27.04 12.70 2.98
CA ALA A 345 26.36 13.28 1.82
C ALA A 345 26.97 12.90 0.44
N ASP A 346 28.19 12.37 0.44
CA ASP A 346 28.89 11.88 -0.75
C ASP A 346 28.69 10.37 -1.01
N PHE A 347 27.93 9.68 -0.15
CA PHE A 347 27.65 8.24 -0.24
C PHE A 347 28.89 7.33 -0.18
N ASN A 348 30.06 7.83 0.24
CA ASN A 348 31.32 7.07 0.18
C ASN A 348 31.46 5.99 1.27
N LYS A 349 30.64 6.05 2.32
CA LYS A 349 30.63 5.10 3.43
C LYS A 349 29.25 4.45 3.59
N PRO A 350 29.20 3.21 4.11
CA PRO A 350 27.94 2.55 4.40
C PRO A 350 27.10 3.36 5.39
N PHE A 351 25.80 3.42 5.12
CA PHE A 351 24.82 4.01 6.02
C PHE A 351 24.67 3.15 7.29
N VAL A 352 24.55 3.79 8.44
CA VAL A 352 24.37 3.15 9.75
C VAL A 352 22.99 3.45 10.29
N LYS A 353 22.40 2.50 11.02
CA LYS A 353 21.08 2.69 11.59
C LYS A 353 21.13 3.75 12.69
N ARG A 354 20.19 4.70 12.67
CA ARG A 354 20.05 5.79 13.64
C ARG A 354 18.66 5.76 14.24
N GLU A 355 18.59 5.81 15.57
CA GLU A 355 17.34 6.07 16.27
C GLU A 355 17.14 7.58 16.39
N LEU A 356 15.98 8.07 15.93
CA LEU A 356 15.58 9.45 16.14
C LEU A 356 14.62 9.51 17.32
N ASN A 357 14.85 10.44 18.23
CA ASN A 357 13.97 10.73 19.35
C ASN A 357 12.77 11.57 18.90
N ALA A 358 12.00 11.06 17.93
CA ALA A 358 10.88 11.77 17.35
C ALA A 358 9.69 10.82 17.07
N PRO A 359 8.44 11.30 17.21
CA PRO A 359 7.27 10.49 16.89
C PRO A 359 7.14 10.22 15.38
N VAL A 360 7.53 9.03 14.96
CA VAL A 360 7.39 8.56 13.57
C VAL A 360 6.48 7.34 13.55
N PHE A 361 5.32 7.48 12.90
CA PHE A 361 4.38 6.37 12.69
C PHE A 361 5.03 5.23 11.88
N VAL A 362 4.56 3.99 12.04
CA VAL A 362 5.12 2.80 11.34
C VAL A 362 5.20 2.92 9.81
N MET A 363 4.44 3.83 9.19
CA MET A 363 4.48 4.11 7.74
C MET A 363 5.59 5.09 7.33
N GLY A 364 6.40 5.55 8.27
CA GLY A 364 7.46 6.54 8.06
C GLY A 364 6.99 8.00 8.07
N PRO A 365 7.93 8.94 7.95
CA PRO A 365 7.67 10.37 7.94
C PRO A 365 7.20 10.85 6.56
N THR A 366 6.08 11.56 6.54
CA THR A 366 5.52 12.24 5.36
C THR A 366 6.18 13.60 5.13
N VAL A 367 6.64 14.25 6.20
CA VAL A 367 7.48 15.46 6.16
C VAL A 367 8.82 15.10 6.79
N PHE A 368 9.91 15.31 6.06
CA PHE A 368 11.26 15.01 6.54
C PHE A 368 12.25 16.02 5.94
N GLU A 369 12.42 17.13 6.65
CA GLU A 369 13.12 18.34 6.17
C GLU A 369 13.96 18.97 7.29
N THR A 370 14.96 19.77 6.95
CA THR A 370 15.67 20.60 7.93
C THR A 370 14.82 21.79 8.33
N TYR A 371 14.93 22.26 9.57
CA TYR A 371 14.08 23.35 10.06
C TYR A 371 14.85 24.44 10.82
N GLY A 372 14.60 25.69 10.45
CA GLY A 372 15.06 26.88 11.19
C GLY A 372 16.57 26.95 11.43
N THR A 373 16.94 27.31 12.67
CA THR A 373 18.32 27.46 13.17
C THR A 373 19.01 26.12 13.49
N GLY A 374 18.35 24.99 13.23
CA GLY A 374 18.91 23.64 13.40
C GLY A 374 17.88 22.60 13.79
N GLY A 375 18.12 21.36 13.37
CA GLY A 375 17.25 20.21 13.68
C GLY A 375 16.40 19.76 12.48
N TYR A 376 15.40 18.93 12.76
CA TYR A 376 14.60 18.25 11.73
C TYR A 376 13.11 18.48 11.95
N LEU A 377 12.39 18.88 10.89
CA LEU A 377 10.94 18.87 10.84
C LEU A 377 10.47 17.48 10.40
N ILE A 378 9.75 16.81 11.29
CA ILE A 378 9.29 15.44 11.14
C ILE A 378 7.78 15.41 11.26
N GLY A 379 7.10 15.14 10.15
CA GLY A 379 5.65 14.96 10.09
C GLY A 379 5.33 13.50 9.80
N SER A 380 4.34 12.94 10.51
CA SER A 380 3.83 11.59 10.26
C SER A 380 2.37 11.50 10.71
N PHE A 381 1.79 10.30 10.70
CA PHE A 381 0.43 10.10 11.24
C PHE A 381 0.35 10.31 12.76
N ASN A 382 1.47 10.58 13.44
CA ASN A 382 1.52 10.97 14.85
C ASN A 382 1.47 12.49 15.08
N GLY A 383 1.55 13.33 14.04
CA GLY A 383 1.63 14.78 14.18
C GLY A 383 2.81 15.38 13.43
N LEU A 384 3.07 16.67 13.69
CA LEU A 384 4.21 17.42 13.16
C LEU A 384 5.10 17.86 14.32
N PHE A 385 6.38 17.53 14.25
CA PHE A 385 7.34 17.77 15.32
C PHE A 385 8.60 18.44 14.77
N HIS A 386 9.13 19.41 15.51
CA HIS A 386 10.49 19.90 15.34
C HIS A 386 11.39 19.18 16.34
N LEU A 387 12.31 18.36 15.83
CA LEU A 387 13.36 17.75 16.62
C LEU A 387 14.52 18.75 16.72
N GLU A 388 14.63 19.43 17.85
CA GLU A 388 15.68 20.40 18.10
C GLU A 388 17.05 19.73 18.18
N ARG A 389 18.06 20.32 17.53
CA ARG A 389 19.41 19.76 17.53
C ARG A 389 20.10 19.86 18.90
N SER A 390 19.87 20.95 19.63
CA SER A 390 20.53 21.24 20.91
C SER A 390 20.02 20.33 22.04
N THR A 391 18.71 20.11 22.12
CA THR A 391 18.07 19.35 23.20
C THR A 391 17.79 17.90 22.81
N ASN A 392 17.78 17.57 21.51
CA ASN A 392 17.32 16.30 20.96
C ASN A 392 15.92 15.91 21.46
N ARG A 393 15.05 16.89 21.68
CA ARG A 393 13.66 16.70 22.11
C ARG A 393 12.69 17.11 21.00
N PRO A 394 11.60 16.35 20.79
CA PRO A 394 10.59 16.71 19.82
C PRO A 394 9.62 17.73 20.42
N VAL A 395 9.52 18.89 19.78
CA VAL A 395 8.52 19.93 20.06
C VAL A 395 7.35 19.74 19.11
N ASN A 396 6.14 19.57 19.64
CA ASN A 396 4.94 19.45 18.83
C ASN A 396 4.58 20.82 18.23
N MET A 397 4.59 20.90 16.90
CA MET A 397 4.38 22.16 16.17
C MET A 397 2.94 22.68 16.26
N LEU A 398 1.98 21.85 16.69
CA LEU A 398 0.57 22.23 16.80
C LEU A 398 0.25 22.97 18.10
N ASN A 399 0.97 22.69 19.18
CA ASN A 399 0.71 23.25 20.51
C ASN A 399 1.96 23.85 21.19
N GLY A 400 3.15 23.70 20.61
CA GLY A 400 4.41 24.22 21.14
C GLY A 400 5.00 23.42 22.31
N ASN A 401 4.39 22.30 22.70
CA ASN A 401 4.81 21.52 23.87
C ASN A 401 5.82 20.43 23.50
N TYR A 402 6.76 20.17 24.40
CA TYR A 402 7.61 18.97 24.33
C TYR A 402 6.79 17.70 24.49
N THR A 403 7.21 16.63 23.82
CA THR A 403 6.62 15.29 23.96
C THR A 403 7.69 14.28 24.32
N SER A 404 7.40 13.39 25.27
CA SER A 404 8.31 12.31 25.70
C SER A 404 7.75 10.90 25.49
N GLU A 405 6.45 10.76 25.26
CA GLU A 405 5.79 9.46 25.06
C GLU A 405 4.88 9.51 23.83
N TRP A 406 4.92 8.45 23.02
CA TRP A 406 4.08 8.30 21.84
C TRP A 406 3.89 6.84 21.45
N SER A 407 2.82 6.57 20.70
CA SER A 407 2.61 5.27 20.04
C SER A 407 3.09 5.33 18.60
N ASN A 408 3.76 4.29 18.12
CA ASN A 408 4.15 4.20 16.70
C ASN A 408 3.04 3.58 15.83
N VAL A 409 2.01 2.98 16.45
CA VAL A 409 0.94 2.22 15.77
C VAL A 409 -0.45 2.86 15.89
N GLN A 410 -0.67 3.71 16.90
CA GLN A 410 -1.92 4.45 17.07
C GLN A 410 -1.76 5.85 16.45
N PRO A 411 -2.53 6.19 15.41
CA PRO A 411 -2.45 7.51 14.79
C PRO A 411 -2.97 8.59 15.73
N ALA A 412 -2.43 9.81 15.60
CA ALA A 412 -2.92 11.00 16.28
C ALA A 412 -4.17 11.57 15.60
N GLU A 413 -4.82 12.55 16.25
CA GLU A 413 -5.99 13.26 15.70
C GLU A 413 -5.68 13.94 14.35
N TYR A 414 -4.50 14.54 14.24
CA TYR A 414 -4.01 15.19 13.02
C TYR A 414 -2.96 14.31 12.36
N MET A 415 -3.40 13.40 11.50
CA MET A 415 -2.51 12.55 10.71
C MET A 415 -1.84 13.36 9.60
N ILE A 416 -0.64 13.89 9.86
CA ILE A 416 0.05 14.80 8.94
C ILE A 416 0.53 14.05 7.69
N THR A 417 0.20 14.63 6.54
CA THR A 417 0.61 14.16 5.21
C THR A 417 1.50 15.14 4.46
N GLY A 418 1.63 16.38 4.96
CA GLY A 418 2.33 17.44 4.27
C GLY A 418 2.49 18.70 5.12
N TYR A 419 3.44 19.53 4.72
CA TYR A 419 3.73 20.84 5.33
C TYR A 419 4.26 21.78 4.24
N PHE A 420 3.91 23.06 4.32
CA PHE A 420 4.54 24.11 3.52
C PHE A 420 4.43 25.47 4.20
N LYS A 421 5.26 26.41 3.75
CA LYS A 421 5.29 27.79 4.22
C LYS A 421 5.11 28.75 3.05
N THR A 422 4.26 29.77 3.23
CA THR A 422 4.07 30.83 2.23
C THR A 422 5.24 31.81 2.22
N PRO A 423 5.45 32.60 1.15
CA PRO A 423 6.44 33.67 1.13
C PRO A 423 6.24 34.71 2.24
N SER A 424 4.98 34.92 2.67
CA SER A 424 4.63 35.78 3.81
C SER A 424 4.89 35.14 5.19
N GLY A 425 5.43 33.92 5.23
CA GLY A 425 5.77 33.22 6.47
C GLY A 425 4.64 32.44 7.13
N LYS A 426 3.45 32.35 6.52
CA LYS A 426 2.33 31.57 7.05
C LYS A 426 2.57 30.08 6.82
N GLU A 427 2.40 29.29 7.86
CA GLU A 427 2.64 27.84 7.83
C GLU A 427 1.33 27.07 7.72
N TYR A 428 1.35 26.04 6.89
CA TYR A 428 0.21 25.17 6.63
C TYR A 428 0.63 23.71 6.72
N ILE A 429 -0.31 22.89 7.17
CA ILE A 429 -0.20 21.43 7.15
C ILE A 429 -1.30 20.85 6.29
N THR A 430 -1.06 19.66 5.74
CA THR A 430 -2.13 18.83 5.19
C THR A 430 -2.26 17.57 6.02
N THR A 431 -3.50 17.15 6.28
CA THR A 431 -3.78 15.94 7.03
C THR A 431 -4.56 14.92 6.19
N HIS A 432 -4.53 13.66 6.60
CA HIS A 432 -5.22 12.59 5.90
C HIS A 432 -6.75 12.78 5.90
N ASP A 433 -7.33 13.23 7.02
CA ASP A 433 -8.77 13.31 7.22
C ASP A 433 -9.32 14.72 6.97
N GLN A 434 -8.77 15.74 7.64
CA GLN A 434 -9.25 17.13 7.57
C GLN A 434 -8.75 17.88 6.34
N GLY A 435 -7.59 17.48 5.79
CA GLY A 435 -6.98 18.13 4.63
C GLY A 435 -6.15 19.35 4.99
N LEU A 436 -6.24 20.42 4.21
CA LEU A 436 -5.46 21.63 4.40
C LEU A 436 -5.90 22.39 5.66
N LEU A 437 -4.96 22.66 6.55
CA LEU A 437 -5.17 23.46 7.77
C LEU A 437 -4.01 24.46 7.94
N PRO A 438 -4.26 25.68 8.44
CA PRO A 438 -3.20 26.53 8.95
C PRO A 438 -2.57 25.88 10.20
N LEU A 439 -1.25 25.98 10.36
CA LEU A 439 -0.56 25.37 11.50
C LEU A 439 -0.97 26.04 12.83
N SER A 440 -1.06 27.37 12.84
CA SER A 440 -1.63 28.10 13.97
C SER A 440 -3.15 28.19 13.80
N PHE A 441 -3.87 27.40 14.60
CA PHE A 441 -5.33 27.32 14.60
C PHE A 441 -6.02 28.65 14.97
N GLN A 442 -5.29 29.62 15.54
CA GLN A 442 -5.77 30.99 15.74
C GLN A 442 -6.00 31.75 14.42
N PHE A 443 -5.47 31.25 13.29
CA PHE A 443 -5.74 31.77 11.95
C PHE A 443 -6.80 30.98 11.19
N GLN A 444 -7.92 30.61 11.85
CA GLN A 444 -9.16 30.32 11.12
C GLN A 444 -9.69 31.62 10.50
N SER A 445 -8.99 32.16 9.51
CA SER A 445 -9.59 33.15 8.64
C SER A 445 -10.46 32.40 7.63
N ASN A 446 -11.58 33.00 7.23
CA ASN A 446 -12.34 32.68 6.02
C ASN A 446 -11.45 32.85 4.77
N ASN A 447 -10.38 32.05 4.66
CA ASN A 447 -9.36 32.21 3.66
C ASN A 447 -9.88 31.58 2.37
N LYS A 448 -10.26 32.43 1.41
CA LYS A 448 -10.63 31.99 0.06
C LYS A 448 -9.42 31.49 -0.75
N ARG A 449 -8.23 31.50 -0.15
CA ARG A 449 -6.97 31.06 -0.75
C ARG A 449 -6.73 29.59 -0.47
N PHE A 450 -6.12 28.90 -1.43
CA PHE A 450 -5.81 27.47 -1.43
C PHE A 450 -7.05 26.56 -1.41
N VAL A 451 -8.17 27.03 -1.94
CA VAL A 451 -9.40 26.25 -2.03
C VAL A 451 -9.25 25.14 -3.07
N MET A 452 -9.72 23.94 -2.72
CA MET A 452 -9.70 22.79 -3.61
C MET A 452 -10.62 23.01 -4.83
N PRO A 453 -10.12 22.82 -6.07
CA PRO A 453 -10.94 22.98 -7.28
C PRO A 453 -12.13 22.02 -7.34
N LYS A 454 -13.29 22.52 -7.76
CA LYS A 454 -14.49 21.68 -7.97
C LYS A 454 -14.27 20.61 -9.05
N GLU A 455 -13.43 20.90 -10.04
CA GLU A 455 -13.06 19.97 -11.12
C GLU A 455 -12.37 18.71 -10.58
N MET A 456 -11.60 18.83 -9.49
CA MET A 456 -10.97 17.66 -8.85
C MET A 456 -12.02 16.67 -8.35
N ILE A 457 -13.12 17.16 -7.76
CA ILE A 457 -14.21 16.31 -7.26
C ILE A 457 -14.97 15.68 -8.44
N ARG A 458 -15.38 16.52 -9.41
CA ARG A 458 -16.19 16.07 -10.57
C ARG A 458 -15.49 14.99 -11.37
N ASP A 459 -14.20 15.17 -11.60
CA ASP A 459 -13.39 14.31 -12.45
C ASP A 459 -12.59 13.30 -11.61
N TYR A 460 -12.93 13.12 -10.33
CA TYR A 460 -12.21 12.22 -9.44
C TYR A 460 -12.26 10.77 -9.93
N ARG A 461 -11.08 10.14 -9.87
CA ARG A 461 -10.85 8.77 -10.29
C ARG A 461 -9.91 8.14 -9.26
N THR A 462 -10.33 7.02 -8.69
CA THR A 462 -9.45 6.22 -7.82
C THR A 462 -8.72 5.19 -8.67
N PRO A 463 -7.37 5.12 -8.62
CA PRO A 463 -6.64 4.08 -9.34
C PRO A 463 -7.17 2.69 -9.00
N LEU A 464 -7.30 1.80 -9.99
CA LEU A 464 -7.88 0.47 -9.78
C LEU A 464 -7.11 -0.32 -8.72
N TRP A 465 -5.78 -0.18 -8.66
CA TRP A 465 -4.97 -0.78 -7.60
C TRP A 465 -5.36 -0.29 -6.20
N ASN A 466 -5.59 1.01 -6.03
CA ASN A 466 -6.03 1.57 -4.75
C ASN A 466 -7.43 1.06 -4.38
N PHE A 467 -8.36 1.00 -5.35
CA PHE A 467 -9.68 0.43 -5.12
C PHE A 467 -9.59 -1.04 -4.69
N MET A 468 -8.81 -1.86 -5.42
CA MET A 468 -8.59 -3.27 -5.09
C MET A 468 -7.91 -3.44 -3.74
N PHE A 469 -7.04 -2.51 -3.34
CA PHE A 469 -6.40 -2.52 -2.03
C PHE A 469 -7.44 -2.28 -0.92
N GLU A 470 -8.31 -1.29 -1.06
CA GLU A 470 -9.36 -1.01 -0.07
C GLU A 470 -10.42 -2.11 -0.02
N LEU A 471 -10.70 -2.72 -1.18
CA LEU A 471 -11.56 -3.89 -1.35
C LEU A 471 -10.94 -5.11 -0.62
N HIS A 472 -9.75 -5.55 -1.00
CA HIS A 472 -9.05 -6.70 -0.41
C HIS A 472 -8.90 -6.61 1.11
N ASN A 473 -8.80 -5.39 1.63
CA ASN A 473 -8.67 -5.17 3.07
C ASN A 473 -9.99 -4.98 3.82
N GLY A 474 -11.13 -5.04 3.13
CA GLY A 474 -12.45 -4.83 3.72
C GLY A 474 -12.76 -3.39 4.13
N ARG A 475 -11.82 -2.44 3.95
CA ARG A 475 -12.00 -1.05 4.38
C ARG A 475 -13.04 -0.32 3.56
N ILE A 476 -13.26 -0.72 2.31
CA ILE A 476 -14.33 -0.14 1.49
C ILE A 476 -15.72 -0.31 2.13
N PHE A 477 -15.93 -1.30 3.02
CA PHE A 477 -17.21 -1.49 3.70
C PHE A 477 -17.42 -0.67 4.96
N LYS A 478 -16.42 0.10 5.40
CA LYS A 478 -16.48 0.88 6.65
C LYS A 478 -17.75 1.73 6.76
N ASP A 479 -18.19 2.35 5.66
CA ASP A 479 -19.36 3.23 5.64
C ASP A 479 -20.69 2.47 5.80
N TRP A 480 -20.75 1.18 5.46
CA TRP A 480 -21.97 0.36 5.58
C TRP A 480 -22.04 -0.44 6.89
N ILE A 481 -20.91 -0.91 7.42
CA ILE A 481 -20.88 -1.79 8.60
C ILE A 481 -20.15 -1.19 9.81
N GLY A 482 -19.77 0.09 9.73
CA GLY A 482 -19.08 0.80 10.81
C GLY A 482 -17.77 0.13 11.21
N GLY A 483 -17.37 0.29 12.46
CA GLY A 483 -16.10 -0.25 13.00
C GLY A 483 -15.93 -1.76 12.90
N ILE A 484 -17.01 -2.53 12.70
CA ILE A 484 -16.99 -3.99 12.57
C ILE A 484 -16.18 -4.46 11.36
N TYR A 485 -15.99 -3.59 10.35
CA TYR A 485 -15.19 -3.90 9.15
C TYR A 485 -13.77 -4.43 9.48
N ILE A 486 -13.18 -3.98 10.59
CA ILE A 486 -11.85 -4.40 11.05
C ILE A 486 -11.75 -5.91 11.29
N LEU A 487 -12.87 -6.56 11.62
CA LEU A 487 -12.95 -8.00 11.88
C LEU A 487 -13.23 -8.82 10.62
N LEU A 488 -13.56 -8.19 9.48
CA LEU A 488 -13.94 -8.90 8.25
C LEU A 488 -12.82 -9.84 7.77
N VAL A 489 -11.59 -9.33 7.69
CA VAL A 489 -10.42 -10.10 7.22
C VAL A 489 -9.98 -11.17 8.24
N PRO A 490 -9.81 -10.87 9.55
CA PRO A 490 -9.48 -11.89 10.54
C PRO A 490 -10.52 -13.01 10.65
N LEU A 491 -11.81 -12.68 10.73
CA LEU A 491 -12.87 -13.69 10.82
C LEU A 491 -12.98 -14.49 9.52
N GLY A 492 -12.90 -13.83 8.36
CA GLY A 492 -12.87 -14.51 7.07
C GLY A 492 -11.71 -15.49 6.95
N SER A 493 -10.52 -15.11 7.42
CA SER A 493 -9.31 -15.94 7.43
C SER A 493 -9.47 -17.14 8.37
N LEU A 494 -10.02 -16.94 9.58
CA LEU A 494 -10.26 -18.02 10.54
C LEU A 494 -11.27 -19.05 9.99
N LEU A 495 -12.37 -18.56 9.41
CA LEU A 495 -13.37 -19.41 8.77
C LEU A 495 -12.80 -20.15 7.56
N PHE A 496 -11.91 -19.51 6.79
CA PHE A 496 -11.22 -20.14 5.68
C PHE A 496 -10.30 -21.27 6.16
N ILE A 497 -9.51 -21.05 7.22
CA ILE A 497 -8.71 -22.09 7.87
C ILE A 497 -9.58 -23.26 8.35
N LEU A 498 -10.72 -22.97 8.98
CA LEU A 498 -11.67 -23.99 9.43
C LEU A 498 -12.20 -24.85 8.26
N ILE A 499 -12.49 -24.24 7.11
CA ILE A 499 -12.94 -24.96 5.91
C ILE A 499 -11.82 -25.83 5.33
N ILE A 500 -10.57 -25.35 5.33
CA ILE A 500 -9.41 -26.14 4.90
C ILE A 500 -9.26 -27.36 5.82
N LEU A 501 -9.25 -27.16 7.14
CA LEU A 501 -9.11 -28.25 8.12
C LEU A 501 -10.23 -29.29 8.01
N SER A 502 -11.49 -28.84 7.93
CA SER A 502 -12.63 -29.74 7.72
C SER A 502 -12.59 -30.45 6.37
N GLY A 503 -12.13 -29.79 5.31
CA GLY A 503 -11.94 -30.38 3.98
C GLY A 503 -10.84 -31.45 3.94
N VAL A 504 -9.70 -31.20 4.58
CA VAL A 504 -8.61 -32.17 4.75
C VAL A 504 -9.09 -33.38 5.54
N TYR A 505 -9.80 -33.15 6.64
CA TYR A 505 -10.37 -34.22 7.46
C TYR A 505 -11.37 -35.08 6.67
N ASP A 506 -12.28 -34.44 5.93
CA ASP A 506 -13.25 -35.15 5.08
C ASP A 506 -12.55 -35.98 4.01
N TRP A 507 -11.48 -35.46 3.40
CA TRP A 507 -10.67 -36.19 2.44
C TRP A 507 -10.00 -37.43 3.06
N LEU A 508 -9.38 -37.29 4.24
CA LEU A 508 -8.72 -38.38 4.96
C LEU A 508 -9.69 -39.52 5.27
N ILE A 509 -10.90 -39.20 5.73
CA ILE A 509 -11.93 -40.21 5.98
C ILE A 509 -12.36 -40.91 4.68
N LEU A 510 -12.62 -40.16 3.61
CA LEU A 510 -13.00 -40.74 2.32
C LEU A 510 -11.89 -41.64 1.76
N TRP A 511 -10.62 -41.26 1.94
CA TRP A 511 -9.47 -42.07 1.56
C TRP A 511 -9.40 -43.37 2.37
N GLN A 512 -9.56 -43.31 3.69
CA GLN A 512 -9.59 -44.49 4.56
C GLN A 512 -10.72 -45.46 4.17
N ILE A 513 -11.93 -44.94 3.91
CA ILE A 513 -13.07 -45.75 3.48
C ILE A 513 -12.77 -46.44 2.15
N LYS A 514 -12.30 -45.70 1.13
CA LYS A 514 -11.95 -46.26 -0.18
C LYS A 514 -10.87 -47.34 -0.09
N ARG A 515 -9.85 -47.13 0.77
CA ARG A 515 -8.77 -48.11 0.98
C ARG A 515 -9.30 -49.40 1.62
N LYS A 516 -10.19 -49.30 2.62
CA LYS A 516 -10.84 -50.47 3.23
C LYS A 516 -11.70 -51.24 2.22
N THR A 517 -12.52 -50.55 1.42
CA THR A 517 -13.34 -51.21 0.39
C THR A 517 -12.51 -51.88 -0.71
N ARG A 518 -11.36 -51.29 -1.10
CA ARG A 518 -10.43 -51.93 -2.04
C ARG A 518 -9.77 -53.19 -1.46
N ARG A 519 -9.36 -53.18 -0.19
CA ARG A 519 -8.80 -54.35 0.49
C ARG A 519 -9.81 -55.50 0.62
N VAL A 520 -11.09 -55.19 0.82
CA VAL A 520 -12.18 -56.18 0.86
C VAL A 520 -12.52 -56.75 -0.53
N LYS A 521 -12.21 -56.04 -1.62
CA LYS A 521 -12.39 -56.55 -2.99
C LYS A 521 -11.21 -57.37 -3.53
N LEU A 522 -10.07 -57.31 -2.85
CA LEU A 522 -8.83 -58.04 -3.20
C LEU A 522 -8.63 -59.30 -2.34
N ARG A 523 -9.46 -59.47 -1.31
CA ARG A 523 -9.69 -60.73 -0.59
C ARG A 523 -10.98 -61.32 -1.12
#